data_AF-A0AAD5KWF1-F1
#
_entry.id   AF-A0AAD5KWF1-F1
#
_cell.length_a   1.000
_cell.length_b   1.000
_cell.length_c   1.000
_cell.angle_alpha   90.00
_cell.angle_beta   90.00
_cell.angle_gamma   90.00
#
_symmetry.space_group_name_H-M   'P 1'
#
loop_
_entity.id
_entity.type
_entity.pdbx_description
1 polymer ?
#
loop_
_entity_poly.entity_id
_entity_poly.type
_entity_poly.pdbx_seq_one_letter_code
_entity_poly.pdbx_strand_id
1 'polypeptide(L)'
;MEFSQQFQKIPHRFPKINNEWRALTLCLKYPKLGTKPRKNLQLSHTVQVKQLTAHELSVEQQLYYKETTEACVGSDEARRAEAFQSLASDPGLHQMLPRLCTFIAEGVRVNVVLNNLAPLIYLMRMVKALLSNQTLYLEKYLHELVPAVTSCMVSNQLCLRSEVDNYWALRDFSSRLIAQI
;
A
#
# COMPACT_ATOMS: atom_id res chain seq x y z
N MET A 1 -26.57 -13.32 -31.67
CA MET A 1 -25.19 -13.75 -31.39
C MET A 1 -24.22 -12.72 -31.95
N GLU A 2 -24.06 -11.55 -31.33
CA GLU A 2 -23.02 -10.58 -31.74
C GLU A 2 -22.87 -9.44 -30.73
N PHE A 3 -22.47 -9.77 -29.50
CA PHE A 3 -22.11 -8.76 -28.48
C PHE A 3 -20.70 -9.01 -27.89
N SER A 4 -19.87 -9.79 -28.59
CA SER A 4 -18.52 -10.18 -28.12
C SER A 4 -17.35 -9.56 -28.89
N GLN A 5 -17.56 -8.63 -29.83
CA GLN A 5 -16.43 -8.12 -30.65
C GLN A 5 -16.13 -6.61 -30.58
N GLN A 6 -16.79 -5.82 -29.72
CA GLN A 6 -16.53 -4.37 -29.66
C GLN A 6 -15.53 -3.90 -28.58
N PHE A 7 -14.86 -4.79 -27.83
CA PHE A 7 -14.02 -4.40 -26.69
C PHE A 7 -12.53 -4.16 -27.00
N GLN A 8 -12.10 -4.18 -28.26
CA GLN A 8 -10.67 -4.22 -28.59
C GLN A 8 -9.98 -2.87 -28.87
N LYS A 9 -10.58 -1.71 -28.56
CA LYS A 9 -9.91 -0.40 -28.76
C LYS A 9 -10.23 0.62 -27.67
N ILE A 10 -10.05 0.25 -26.40
CA ILE A 10 -9.93 1.26 -25.33
C ILE A 10 -8.43 1.55 -25.16
N PRO A 11 -7.97 2.79 -25.39
CA PRO A 11 -6.55 3.12 -25.37
C PRO A 11 -5.92 2.80 -24.01
N HIS A 12 -4.78 2.10 -24.03
CA HIS A 12 -3.93 1.66 -22.91
C HIS A 12 -3.34 2.80 -22.05
N ARG A 13 -3.94 3.99 -22.05
CA ARG A 13 -3.45 5.13 -21.29
C ARG A 13 -4.31 5.31 -20.05
N PHE A 14 -3.78 4.82 -18.94
CA PHE A 14 -4.25 5.18 -17.61
C PHE A 14 -4.45 6.72 -17.55
N PRO A 15 -5.61 7.23 -17.10
CA PRO A 15 -5.77 8.65 -16.81
C PRO A 15 -4.63 9.11 -15.89
N LYS A 16 -4.16 10.35 -16.09
CA LYS A 16 -2.94 10.88 -15.48
C LYS A 16 -3.07 10.91 -13.95
N ILE A 17 -2.59 9.86 -13.30
CA ILE A 17 -2.13 9.91 -11.91
C ILE A 17 -1.06 11.01 -11.89
N ASN A 18 -1.23 11.99 -10.99
CA ASN A 18 -0.37 13.16 -10.90
C ASN A 18 1.12 12.75 -10.88
N ASN A 19 1.99 13.58 -11.47
CA ASN A 19 3.33 13.17 -11.95
C ASN A 19 4.27 12.58 -10.87
N GLU A 20 3.96 12.73 -9.58
CA GLU A 20 4.81 12.34 -8.46
C GLU A 20 4.82 10.83 -8.17
N TRP A 21 3.85 10.06 -8.67
CA TRP A 21 3.68 8.65 -8.26
C TRP A 21 3.96 7.60 -9.35
N ARG A 22 4.45 8.04 -10.53
CA ARG A 22 4.82 7.14 -11.62
C ARG A 22 5.86 6.08 -11.22
N ALA A 23 6.74 6.38 -10.27
CA ALA A 23 7.80 5.47 -9.83
C ALA A 23 7.26 4.25 -9.05
N LEU A 24 6.21 4.43 -8.24
CA LEU A 24 5.58 3.32 -7.49
C LEU A 24 4.72 2.44 -8.40
N THR A 25 3.99 3.04 -9.34
CA THR A 25 3.26 2.26 -10.36
C THR A 25 4.23 1.47 -11.25
N LEU A 26 5.42 2.01 -11.57
CA LEU A 26 6.42 1.28 -12.37
C LEU A 26 7.01 0.08 -11.62
N CYS A 27 7.28 0.22 -10.32
CA CYS A 27 7.78 -0.89 -9.48
C CYS A 27 6.73 -2.01 -9.33
N LEU A 28 5.43 -1.64 -9.23
CA LEU A 28 4.34 -2.60 -9.22
C LEU A 28 4.05 -3.21 -10.61
N LYS A 29 4.44 -2.53 -11.70
CA LYS A 29 4.20 -2.97 -13.09
C LYS A 29 5.31 -3.88 -13.63
N TYR A 30 6.53 -3.81 -13.09
CA TYR A 30 7.67 -4.66 -13.49
C TYR A 30 8.57 -5.01 -12.29
N PRO A 31 8.49 -6.22 -11.71
CA PRO A 31 9.22 -6.59 -10.49
C PRO A 31 10.71 -6.93 -10.71
N LYS A 32 11.36 -6.40 -11.75
CA LYS A 32 12.78 -6.69 -12.01
C LYS A 32 13.60 -5.42 -12.18
N LEU A 33 14.25 -5.00 -11.10
CA LEU A 33 15.56 -4.36 -11.19
C LEU A 33 16.43 -4.80 -10.02
N GLY A 34 17.41 -5.66 -10.35
CA GLY A 34 18.30 -6.28 -9.38
C GLY A 34 19.20 -5.28 -8.67
N THR A 35 19.23 -5.37 -7.36
CA THR A 35 20.26 -4.80 -6.51
C THR A 35 21.49 -5.72 -6.51
N LYS A 36 22.66 -5.20 -6.89
CA LYS A 36 23.94 -5.94 -6.82
C LYS A 36 24.21 -6.39 -5.37
N PRO A 37 24.72 -7.62 -5.13
CA PRO A 37 25.01 -8.08 -3.78
C PRO A 37 26.33 -7.45 -3.27
N ARG A 38 26.27 -6.75 -2.13
CA ARG A 38 27.45 -6.50 -1.29
C ARG A 38 27.75 -7.78 -0.50
N LYS A 39 29.01 -8.21 -0.49
CA LYS A 39 29.47 -9.45 0.16
C LYS A 39 29.79 -9.25 1.65
N ASN A 40 29.42 -10.27 2.43
CA ASN A 40 29.86 -10.68 3.80
C ASN A 40 29.25 -9.88 4.98
N LEU A 41 28.66 -10.49 6.02
CA LEU A 41 29.09 -11.62 6.88
C LEU A 41 27.92 -12.56 7.29
N GLN A 42 28.25 -13.77 7.76
CA GLN A 42 27.44 -14.99 7.89
C GLN A 42 26.48 -15.11 9.10
N LEU A 43 25.63 -16.15 9.00
CA LEU A 43 24.85 -16.90 10.02
C LEU A 43 23.41 -16.47 10.27
N SER A 44 22.52 -16.89 9.37
CA SER A 44 21.16 -17.30 9.73
C SER A 44 20.73 -18.42 8.79
N HIS A 45 20.14 -19.49 9.32
CA HIS A 45 19.41 -20.48 8.53
C HIS A 45 18.48 -19.75 7.54
N THR A 46 18.84 -19.70 6.26
CA THR A 46 17.97 -19.12 5.24
C THR A 46 16.86 -20.13 4.98
N VAL A 47 15.76 -20.01 5.74
CA VAL A 47 14.49 -20.60 5.35
C VAL A 47 14.17 -19.95 4.00
N GLN A 48 14.15 -20.75 2.93
CA GLN A 48 13.65 -20.28 1.65
C GLN A 48 12.17 -19.98 1.82
N VAL A 49 11.84 -18.72 2.08
CA VAL A 49 10.48 -18.24 2.04
C VAL A 49 10.02 -18.38 0.60
N LYS A 50 9.16 -19.36 0.36
CA LYS A 50 8.47 -19.54 -0.93
C LYS A 50 7.80 -18.21 -1.22
N GLN A 51 8.31 -17.47 -2.22
CA GLN A 51 7.67 -16.23 -2.66
C GLN A 51 6.20 -16.54 -2.88
N LEU A 52 5.32 -15.83 -2.16
CA LEU A 52 3.88 -15.93 -2.34
C LEU A 52 3.62 -15.49 -3.78
N THR A 53 3.47 -16.46 -4.67
CA THR A 53 3.20 -16.19 -6.09
C THR A 53 1.90 -15.40 -6.13
N ALA A 54 1.97 -14.12 -6.50
CA ALA A 54 0.78 -13.31 -6.66
C ALA A 54 -0.08 -13.98 -7.74
N HIS A 55 -1.27 -14.44 -7.35
CA HIS A 55 -2.24 -14.94 -8.30
C HIS A 55 -2.50 -13.86 -9.35
N GLU A 56 -2.69 -14.26 -10.61
CA GLU A 56 -3.05 -13.32 -11.66
C GLU A 56 -4.41 -12.69 -11.31
N LEU A 57 -4.46 -11.37 -11.21
CA LEU A 57 -5.70 -10.65 -10.94
C LEU A 57 -6.50 -10.52 -12.22
N SER A 58 -7.82 -10.69 -12.13
CA SER A 58 -8.74 -10.36 -13.20
C SER A 58 -8.68 -8.87 -13.56
N VAL A 59 -9.15 -8.51 -14.74
CA VAL A 59 -9.21 -7.10 -15.19
C VAL A 59 -10.03 -6.26 -14.20
N GLU A 60 -11.17 -6.77 -13.74
CA GLU A 60 -12.03 -6.11 -12.76
C GLU A 60 -11.32 -5.89 -11.42
N GLN A 61 -10.58 -6.90 -10.94
CA GLN A 61 -9.80 -6.77 -9.70
C GLN A 61 -8.65 -5.75 -9.85
N GLN A 62 -8.01 -5.68 -11.02
CA GLN A 62 -6.99 -4.67 -11.28
C GLN A 62 -7.58 -3.26 -11.30
N LEU A 63 -8.76 -3.09 -11.89
CA LEU A 63 -9.47 -1.82 -11.91
C LEU A 63 -9.87 -1.40 -10.50
N TYR A 64 -10.48 -2.32 -9.74
CA TYR A 64 -10.83 -2.10 -8.34
C TYR A 64 -9.61 -1.72 -7.49
N TYR A 65 -8.50 -2.48 -7.61
CA TYR A 65 -7.26 -2.18 -6.89
C TYR A 65 -6.76 -0.77 -7.20
N LYS A 66 -6.75 -0.39 -8.48
CA LYS A 66 -6.33 0.93 -8.92
C LYS A 66 -7.23 2.02 -8.35
N GLU A 67 -8.54 1.90 -8.52
CA GLU A 67 -9.49 2.92 -8.07
C GLU A 67 -9.48 3.10 -6.55
N THR A 68 -9.36 2.00 -5.82
CA THR A 68 -9.29 1.99 -4.35
C THR A 68 -8.00 2.62 -3.85
N THR A 69 -6.85 2.25 -4.43
CA THR A 69 -5.55 2.84 -4.03
C THR A 69 -5.46 4.33 -4.37
N GLU A 70 -5.97 4.75 -5.53
CA GLU A 70 -6.07 6.16 -5.90
C GLU A 70 -7.01 6.93 -4.97
N ALA A 71 -8.16 6.37 -4.62
CA ALA A 71 -9.10 6.98 -3.70
C ALA A 71 -8.51 7.16 -2.29
N CYS A 72 -7.77 6.16 -1.78
CA CYS A 72 -7.17 6.19 -0.45
C CYS A 72 -6.19 7.37 -0.27
N VAL A 73 -5.44 7.72 -1.30
CA VAL A 73 -4.43 8.80 -1.26
C VAL A 73 -4.83 10.07 -2.03
N GLY A 74 -6.04 10.07 -2.60
CA GLY A 74 -6.57 11.17 -3.39
C GLY A 74 -7.01 12.36 -2.54
N SER A 75 -7.34 13.47 -3.19
CA SER A 75 -7.79 14.70 -2.52
C SER A 75 -9.25 14.63 -2.04
N ASP A 76 -10.09 13.87 -2.73
CA ASP A 76 -11.53 13.74 -2.43
C ASP A 76 -11.74 12.93 -1.13
N GLU A 77 -12.28 13.60 -0.10
CA GLU A 77 -12.53 12.99 1.20
C GLU A 77 -13.67 11.97 1.20
N ALA A 78 -14.74 12.22 0.44
CA ALA A 78 -15.88 11.32 0.37
C ALA A 78 -15.46 10.01 -0.29
N ARG A 79 -14.77 10.10 -1.44
CA ARG A 79 -14.25 8.93 -2.15
C ARG A 79 -13.24 8.15 -1.31
N ARG A 80 -12.41 8.84 -0.54
CA ARG A 80 -11.45 8.21 0.39
C ARG A 80 -12.16 7.47 1.52
N ALA A 81 -13.22 8.04 2.08
CA ALA A 81 -14.02 7.38 3.12
C ALA A 81 -14.70 6.10 2.59
N GLU A 82 -15.28 6.16 1.40
CA GLU A 82 -15.87 4.98 0.73
C GLU A 82 -14.82 3.88 0.47
N ALA A 83 -13.63 4.26 0.02
CA ALA A 83 -12.54 3.31 -0.19
C ALA A 83 -12.12 2.61 1.11
N PHE A 84 -11.97 3.35 2.21
CA PHE A 84 -11.67 2.75 3.52
C PHE A 84 -12.79 1.83 4.01
N GLN A 85 -14.05 2.21 3.80
CA GLN A 85 -15.17 1.36 4.16
C GLN A 85 -15.17 0.06 3.34
N SER A 86 -14.90 0.15 2.03
CA SER A 86 -14.79 -1.01 1.15
C SER A 86 -13.68 -1.96 1.61
N LEU A 87 -12.49 -1.43 1.93
CA LEU A 87 -11.37 -2.22 2.45
C LEU A 87 -11.70 -2.93 3.78
N ALA A 88 -12.51 -2.29 4.64
CA ALA A 88 -12.89 -2.82 5.95
C ALA A 88 -13.93 -3.95 5.88
N SER A 89 -14.72 -4.03 4.81
CA SER A 89 -15.86 -4.97 4.74
C SER A 89 -15.82 -5.97 3.60
N ASP A 90 -15.00 -5.77 2.56
CA ASP A 90 -15.01 -6.64 1.38
C ASP A 90 -14.26 -7.97 1.62
N PRO A 91 -14.93 -9.14 1.53
CA PRO A 91 -14.29 -10.45 1.65
C PRO A 91 -13.45 -10.84 0.41
N GLY A 92 -13.65 -10.20 -0.72
CA GLY A 92 -13.01 -10.49 -2.01
C GLY A 92 -11.55 -10.04 -2.12
N LEU A 93 -11.00 -9.38 -1.10
CA LEU A 93 -9.68 -8.72 -1.17
C LEU A 93 -8.49 -9.66 -1.05
N HIS A 94 -8.69 -10.93 -0.67
CA HIS A 94 -7.62 -11.90 -0.40
C HIS A 94 -6.54 -11.97 -1.50
N GLN A 95 -6.95 -11.94 -2.77
CA GLN A 95 -6.01 -12.03 -3.90
C GLN A 95 -5.22 -10.73 -4.14
N MET A 96 -5.76 -9.60 -3.69
CA MET A 96 -5.15 -8.26 -3.80
C MET A 96 -4.33 -7.89 -2.57
N LEU A 97 -4.55 -8.56 -1.44
CA LEU A 97 -3.96 -8.25 -0.15
C LEU A 97 -2.42 -8.16 -0.17
N PRO A 98 -1.66 -9.08 -0.81
CA PRO A 98 -0.20 -8.91 -0.92
C PRO A 98 0.18 -7.58 -1.57
N ARG A 99 -0.54 -7.20 -2.64
CA ARG A 99 -0.26 -5.98 -3.40
C ARG A 99 -0.62 -4.72 -2.60
N LEU A 100 -1.71 -4.78 -1.82
CA LEU A 100 -2.10 -3.71 -0.91
C LEU A 100 -1.07 -3.51 0.21
N CYS A 101 -0.53 -4.60 0.79
CA CYS A 101 0.50 -4.52 1.81
C CYS A 101 1.79 -3.89 1.27
N THR A 102 2.25 -4.32 0.09
CA THR A 102 3.41 -3.71 -0.58
C THR A 102 3.16 -2.26 -0.96
N PHE A 103 1.95 -1.92 -1.43
CA PHE A 103 1.59 -0.53 -1.71
C PHE A 103 1.70 0.35 -0.46
N ILE A 104 1.22 -0.14 0.69
CA ILE A 104 1.33 0.59 1.96
C ILE A 104 2.78 0.73 2.38
N ALA A 105 3.55 -0.36 2.40
CA ALA A 105 4.94 -0.34 2.86
C ALA A 105 5.83 0.59 2.01
N GLU A 106 5.72 0.49 0.68
CA GLU A 106 6.46 1.36 -0.23
C GLU A 106 5.98 2.82 -0.18
N GLY A 107 4.66 3.02 -0.06
CA GLY A 107 4.08 4.34 0.15
C GLY A 107 4.64 5.01 1.41
N VAL A 108 4.72 4.28 2.52
CA VAL A 108 5.31 4.79 3.77
C VAL A 108 6.79 5.10 3.57
N ARG A 109 7.56 4.15 3.01
CA ARG A 109 9.00 4.31 2.78
C ARG A 109 9.33 5.58 2.00
N VAL A 110 8.58 5.86 0.92
CA VAL A 110 8.78 7.06 0.10
C VAL A 110 8.35 8.33 0.85
N ASN A 111 7.17 8.34 1.47
CA ASN A 111 6.64 9.55 2.10
C ASN A 111 7.35 9.94 3.40
N VAL A 112 7.97 8.97 4.10
CA VAL A 112 8.89 9.27 5.22
C VAL A 112 10.10 10.07 4.72
N VAL A 113 10.71 9.67 3.60
CA VAL A 113 11.86 10.39 3.03
C VAL A 113 11.45 11.77 2.49
N LEU A 114 10.26 11.87 1.90
CA LEU A 114 9.72 13.14 1.41
C LEU A 114 9.22 14.07 2.52
N ASN A 115 9.15 13.60 3.77
CA ASN A 115 8.55 14.32 4.89
C ASN A 115 7.12 14.79 4.57
N ASN A 116 6.33 13.94 3.91
CA ASN A 116 4.96 14.25 3.53
C ASN A 116 3.96 13.56 4.47
N LEU A 117 3.43 14.34 5.42
CA LEU A 117 2.59 13.82 6.49
C LEU A 117 1.21 13.33 6.00
N ALA A 118 0.60 13.99 5.02
CA ALA A 118 -0.78 13.70 4.63
C ALA A 118 -0.96 12.28 4.05
N PRO A 119 -0.14 11.80 3.09
CA PRO A 119 -0.20 10.41 2.64
C PRO A 119 0.11 9.42 3.75
N LEU A 120 1.03 9.71 4.69
CA LEU A 120 1.32 8.82 5.80
C LEU A 120 0.09 8.60 6.69
N ILE A 121 -0.67 9.66 6.98
CA ILE A 121 -1.94 9.55 7.71
C ILE A 121 -2.92 8.63 6.95
N TYR A 122 -3.08 8.82 5.65
CA TYR A 122 -3.99 8.01 4.85
C TYR A 122 -3.56 6.55 4.73
N LEU A 123 -2.26 6.29 4.61
CA LEU A 123 -1.70 4.94 4.61
C LEU A 123 -1.91 4.23 5.95
N MET A 124 -1.73 4.93 7.08
CA MET A 124 -2.04 4.34 8.38
C MET A 124 -3.55 4.09 8.56
N ARG A 125 -4.42 4.97 8.03
CA ARG A 125 -5.88 4.72 8.00
C ARG A 125 -6.24 3.52 7.14
N MET A 126 -5.51 3.29 6.04
CA MET A 126 -5.65 2.11 5.20
C MET A 126 -5.27 0.83 5.97
N VAL A 127 -4.16 0.83 6.72
CA VAL A 127 -3.79 -0.28 7.63
C VAL A 127 -4.90 -0.56 8.63
N LYS A 128 -5.47 0.48 9.25
CA LYS A 128 -6.61 0.32 10.17
C LYS A 128 -7.81 -0.35 9.51
N ALA A 129 -8.17 0.06 8.29
CA ALA A 129 -9.29 -0.53 7.56
C ALA A 129 -9.04 -2.02 7.29
N LEU A 130 -7.83 -2.38 6.85
CA LEU A 130 -7.45 -3.77 6.63
C LEU A 130 -7.50 -4.59 7.94
N LEU A 131 -6.98 -4.06 9.05
CA LEU A 131 -7.02 -4.74 10.37
C LEU A 131 -8.44 -4.94 10.89
N SER A 132 -9.37 -4.03 10.57
CA SER A 132 -10.77 -4.16 10.97
C SER A 132 -11.54 -5.22 10.17
N ASN A 133 -11.00 -5.66 9.03
CA ASN A 133 -11.64 -6.64 8.18
C ASN A 133 -11.34 -8.06 8.67
N GLN A 134 -12.26 -8.62 9.46
CA GLN A 134 -12.16 -9.97 10.04
C GLN A 134 -12.09 -11.10 9.00
N THR A 135 -12.46 -10.81 7.75
CA THR A 135 -12.38 -11.80 6.68
C THR A 135 -10.96 -12.00 6.18
N LEU A 136 -10.02 -11.08 6.46
CA LEU A 136 -8.66 -11.10 5.95
C LEU A 136 -7.65 -11.71 6.93
N TYR A 137 -6.80 -12.60 6.43
CA TYR A 137 -5.69 -13.18 7.19
C TYR A 137 -4.41 -12.37 7.02
N LEU A 138 -4.27 -11.28 7.79
CA LEU A 138 -3.14 -10.35 7.72
C LEU A 138 -1.82 -10.89 8.31
N GLU A 139 -1.87 -11.91 9.17
CA GLU A 139 -0.70 -12.51 9.84
C GLU A 139 0.45 -12.82 8.87
N LYS A 140 0.12 -13.28 7.66
CA LYS A 140 1.10 -13.63 6.62
C LYS A 140 1.89 -12.43 6.08
N TYR A 141 1.36 -11.21 6.23
CA TYR A 141 1.91 -9.97 5.68
C TYR A 141 2.43 -9.01 6.76
N LEU A 142 2.34 -9.39 8.05
CA LEU A 142 2.79 -8.54 9.16
C LEU A 142 4.29 -8.19 9.08
N HIS A 143 5.11 -9.08 8.54
CA HIS A 143 6.53 -8.83 8.33
C HIS A 143 6.82 -7.62 7.42
N GLU A 144 5.87 -7.24 6.56
CA GLU A 144 5.95 -6.08 5.68
C GLU A 144 5.26 -4.85 6.30
N LEU A 145 4.12 -5.04 6.96
CA LEU A 145 3.35 -3.95 7.57
C LEU A 145 3.95 -3.41 8.88
N VAL A 146 4.43 -4.29 9.77
CA VAL A 146 4.96 -3.88 11.08
C VAL A 146 6.16 -2.92 10.94
N PRO A 147 7.16 -3.16 10.06
CA PRO A 147 8.23 -2.19 9.84
C PRO A 147 7.72 -0.84 9.28
N ALA A 148 6.70 -0.86 8.42
CA ALA A 148 6.10 0.36 7.86
C ALA A 148 5.40 1.19 8.95
N VAL A 149 4.54 0.57 9.76
CA VAL A 149 3.86 1.23 10.88
C VAL A 149 4.88 1.73 11.92
N THR A 150 5.89 0.92 12.23
CA THR A 150 6.97 1.31 13.16
C THR A 150 7.75 2.52 12.63
N SER A 151 8.01 2.59 11.32
CA SER A 151 8.67 3.75 10.71
C SER A 151 7.87 5.04 10.93
N CYS A 152 6.54 5.01 10.77
CA CYS A 152 5.68 6.15 11.11
C CYS A 152 5.72 6.54 12.59
N MET A 153 6.02 5.59 13.49
CA MET A 153 6.17 5.88 14.93
C MET A 153 7.54 6.50 15.27
N VAL A 154 8.63 5.92 14.77
CA VAL A 154 9.99 6.23 15.25
C VAL A 154 10.75 7.21 14.37
N SER A 155 10.29 7.50 13.15
CA SER A 155 11.01 8.40 12.22
C SER A 155 11.24 9.78 12.83
N ASN A 156 12.48 10.26 12.72
CA ASN A 156 12.93 11.50 13.36
C ASN A 156 12.24 12.74 12.79
N GLN A 157 12.04 12.78 11.47
CA GLN A 157 11.33 13.83 10.76
C GLN A 157 10.25 13.20 9.87
N LEU A 158 9.01 13.69 10.03
CA LEU A 158 7.83 13.25 9.27
C LEU A 158 7.18 14.41 8.50
N CYS A 159 7.60 15.63 8.80
CA CYS A 159 7.18 16.86 8.17
C CYS A 159 8.35 17.85 8.15
N LEU A 160 8.31 18.79 7.21
CA LEU A 160 9.31 19.86 7.09
C LEU A 160 9.11 20.95 8.15
N ARG A 161 7.88 21.10 8.68
CA ARG A 161 7.51 22.13 9.65
C ARG A 161 6.92 21.48 10.90
N SER A 162 7.79 21.19 11.86
CA SER A 162 7.40 20.55 13.13
C SER A 162 6.51 21.41 14.04
N GLU A 163 6.36 22.70 13.77
CA GLU A 163 5.60 23.63 14.61
C GLU A 163 4.11 23.69 14.25
N VAL A 164 3.73 23.25 13.05
CA VAL A 164 2.37 23.37 12.52
C VAL A 164 1.73 22.00 12.28
N ASP A 165 2.53 21.01 11.91
CA ASP A 165 2.03 19.70 11.50
C ASP A 165 1.88 18.76 12.71
N ASN A 166 0.70 18.15 12.86
CA ASN A 166 0.38 17.22 13.96
C ASN A 166 0.99 15.81 13.76
N TYR A 167 2.30 15.72 13.56
CA TYR A 167 2.99 14.42 13.41
C TYR A 167 2.91 13.57 14.69
N TRP A 168 2.73 14.19 15.86
CA TRP A 168 2.46 13.47 17.11
C TRP A 168 1.18 12.64 17.06
N ALA A 169 0.13 13.14 16.40
CA ALA A 169 -1.11 12.39 16.24
C ALA A 169 -0.91 11.16 15.35
N LEU A 170 -0.07 11.26 14.31
CA LEU A 170 0.31 10.10 13.49
C LEU A 170 1.09 9.06 14.31
N ARG A 171 2.02 9.49 15.17
CA ARG A 171 2.77 8.57 16.05
C ARG A 171 1.86 7.86 17.04
N ASP A 172 0.97 8.60 17.72
CA ASP A 172 -0.02 8.02 18.64
C ASP A 172 -0.93 7.03 17.91
N PHE A 173 -1.46 7.42 16.75
CA PHE A 173 -2.31 6.55 15.95
C PHE A 173 -1.57 5.27 15.52
N SER A 174 -0.33 5.39 15.05
CA SER A 174 0.49 4.24 14.64
C SER A 174 0.80 3.31 15.82
N SER A 175 1.02 3.85 17.02
CA SER A 175 1.22 3.05 18.23
C SER A 175 0.00 2.20 18.59
N ARG A 176 -1.20 2.75 18.40
CA ARG A 176 -2.46 2.01 18.60
C ARG A 176 -2.65 0.92 17.54
N LEU A 177 -2.18 1.12 16.32
CA LEU A 177 -2.20 0.08 15.28
C LEU A 177 -1.26 -1.07 15.63
N ILE A 178 -0.05 -0.79 16.11
CA ILE A 178 0.85 -1.84 16.61
C ILE A 178 0.22 -2.62 17.77
N ALA A 179 -0.50 -1.95 18.67
CA ALA A 179 -1.19 -2.62 19.78
C ALA A 179 -2.39 -3.49 19.33
N GLN A 180 -2.90 -3.28 18.11
CA GLN A 180 -3.98 -4.08 17.52
C GLN A 180 -3.48 -5.28 16.71
N ILE A 181 -2.21 -5.26 16.30
CA ILE A 181 -1.54 -6.36 15.60
C ILE A 181 -1.07 -7.39 16.62
#